data_AF-A0A392RQX9-F1
#
_entry.id   AF-A0A392RQX9-F1
#
_cell.length_a   1.000
_cell.length_b   1.000
_cell.length_c   1.000
_cell.angle_alpha   90.00
_cell.angle_beta   90.00
_cell.angle_gamma   90.00
#
_symmetry.space_group_name_H-M   'P 1'
#
loop_
_entity.id
_entity.type
_entity.pdbx_description
1 polymer ?
#
loop_
_entity_poly.entity_id
_entity_poly.type
_entity_poly.pdbx_seq_one_letter_code
_entity_poly.pdbx_strand_id
1 'polypeptide(L)'
;MERETFYQILSHCLPAGYEAGKKQRRQISLPFRALPWDTEVHAALFVHRVVGLPPGLYLLVRNEDHFDELKKAMNPDFVWTKPEGCPDDLPLYELLRSDCRRLAKSSFHAI
;
A
#
# COMPACT_ATOMS: atom_id res chain seq x y z
N MET A 1 -16.78 6.41 -1.69
CA MET A 1 -15.66 6.54 -2.64
C MET A 1 -15.57 5.21 -3.37
N GLU A 2 -15.57 5.22 -4.70
CA GLU A 2 -15.44 4.01 -5.52
C GLU A 2 -13.99 3.48 -5.47
N ARG A 3 -13.81 2.17 -5.68
CA ARG A 3 -12.48 1.53 -5.64
C ARG A 3 -11.52 2.09 -6.68
N GLU A 4 -12.02 2.47 -7.85
CA GLU A 4 -11.23 3.04 -8.94
C GLU A 4 -10.66 4.40 -8.54
N THR A 5 -11.48 5.27 -7.91
CA THR A 5 -11.01 6.55 -7.37
C THR A 5 -10.01 6.34 -6.23
N PHE A 6 -10.23 5.34 -5.38
CA PHE A 6 -9.29 4.99 -4.33
C PHE A 6 -7.92 4.57 -4.90
N TYR A 7 -7.89 3.72 -5.92
CA TYR A 7 -6.65 3.33 -6.59
C TYR A 7 -5.94 4.51 -7.23
N GLN A 8 -6.67 5.40 -7.92
CA GLN A 8 -6.10 6.62 -8.49
C GLN A 8 -5.44 7.50 -7.42
N ILE A 9 -6.07 7.66 -6.25
CA ILE A 9 -5.48 8.40 -5.13
C ILE A 9 -4.18 7.73 -4.67
N LEU A 10 -4.17 6.41 -4.52
CA LEU A 10 -2.98 5.68 -4.07
C LEU A 10 -1.83 5.72 -5.09
N SER A 11 -2.12 5.75 -6.40
CA SER A 11 -1.10 5.90 -7.43
C SER A 11 -0.31 7.21 -7.26
N HIS A 12 -0.94 8.28 -6.76
CA HIS A 12 -0.24 9.54 -6.47
C HIS A 12 0.65 9.47 -5.21
N CYS A 13 0.53 8.43 -4.39
CA CYS A 13 1.40 8.20 -3.24
C CYS A 13 2.72 7.51 -3.64
N LEU A 14 2.86 7.01 -4.87
CA LEU A 14 4.07 6.34 -5.34
C LEU A 14 5.21 7.35 -5.62
N PRO A 15 6.47 6.99 -5.28
CA PRO A 15 7.63 7.85 -5.52
C PRO A 15 7.86 8.13 -7.01
N ALA A 16 8.66 9.14 -7.32
CA ALA A 16 9.01 9.48 -8.71
C ALA A 16 9.80 8.38 -9.36
N GLY A 17 9.41 8.04 -10.59
CA GLY A 17 10.04 6.96 -11.33
C GLY A 17 9.65 5.57 -10.84
N TYR A 18 8.54 5.42 -10.09
CA TYR A 18 7.92 4.11 -9.91
C TYR A 18 7.49 3.59 -11.29
N GLU A 19 8.19 2.57 -11.77
CA GLU A 19 7.80 1.73 -12.89
C GLU A 19 7.99 0.29 -12.43
N ALA A 20 6.93 -0.52 -12.50
CA ALA A 20 6.95 -1.91 -12.08
C ALA A 20 8.14 -2.65 -12.72
N GLY A 21 9.00 -3.25 -11.88
CA GLY A 21 10.17 -4.01 -12.33
C GLY A 21 11.41 -3.19 -12.70
N LYS A 22 11.45 -1.87 -12.49
CA LYS A 22 12.69 -1.07 -12.58
C LYS A 22 13.15 -0.65 -11.19
N LYS A 23 14.44 -0.86 -10.89
CA LYS A 23 15.07 -0.33 -9.67
C LYS A 23 14.78 1.15 -9.55
N GLN A 24 14.29 1.59 -8.39
CA GLN A 24 13.97 2.99 -8.15
C GLN A 24 15.23 3.83 -8.45
N ARG A 25 15.15 4.64 -9.49
CA ARG A 25 16.22 5.58 -9.83
C ARG A 25 15.88 6.91 -9.19
N ARG A 26 16.85 7.48 -8.47
CA ARG A 26 16.77 8.81 -7.85
C ARG A 26 16.18 9.83 -8.82
N GLN A 27 14.92 10.20 -8.63
CA GLN A 27 14.33 11.31 -9.37
C GLN A 27 13.64 12.27 -8.42
N ILE A 28 14.09 13.52 -8.46
CA ILE A 28 13.58 14.63 -7.66
C ILE A 28 12.44 15.28 -8.46
N SER A 29 11.24 15.34 -7.89
CA SER A 29 10.24 16.34 -8.30
C SER A 29 9.42 16.81 -7.10
N LEU A 30 9.23 18.12 -6.97
CA LEU A 30 8.64 18.87 -5.84
C LEU A 30 7.16 18.52 -5.54
N PRO A 31 6.55 18.95 -4.41
CA PRO A 31 7.08 19.28 -3.08
C PRO A 31 6.88 18.12 -2.05
N PHE A 32 6.09 17.09 -2.39
CA PHE A 32 5.86 15.89 -1.55
C PHE A 32 6.74 14.69 -1.95
N ARG A 33 7.67 14.92 -2.87
CA ARG A 33 8.50 13.90 -3.55
C ARG A 33 9.95 14.41 -3.65
N ALA A 34 10.34 15.13 -2.59
CA ALA A 34 11.57 15.90 -2.45
C ALA A 34 12.79 15.09 -1.97
N LEU A 35 12.61 13.79 -1.73
CA LEU A 35 13.55 13.01 -0.95
C LEU A 35 14.25 11.98 -1.84
N PRO A 36 15.58 12.06 -2.03
CA PRO A 36 16.33 11.26 -3.02
C PRO A 36 16.67 9.84 -2.55
N TRP A 37 16.04 9.36 -1.48
CA TRP A 37 16.26 8.02 -0.92
C TRP A 37 15.25 7.01 -1.47
N ASP A 38 15.67 5.75 -1.54
CA ASP A 38 14.78 4.63 -1.79
C ASP A 38 13.65 4.66 -0.75
N THR A 39 12.42 4.40 -1.17
CA THR A 39 11.28 4.55 -0.25
C THR A 39 11.30 3.48 0.83
N GLU A 40 11.87 3.80 1.99
CA GLU A 40 11.93 2.94 3.19
C GLU A 40 10.60 2.85 3.95
N VAL A 41 9.60 3.66 3.57
CA VAL A 41 8.31 3.74 4.29
C VAL A 41 7.17 3.25 3.40
N HIS A 42 6.55 2.15 3.81
CA HIS A 42 5.34 1.58 3.22
C HIS A 42 4.08 2.10 3.93
N ALA A 43 2.93 2.14 3.26
CA ALA A 43 1.70 2.67 3.84
C ALA A 43 0.70 1.55 4.17
N ALA A 44 0.44 1.34 5.47
CA ALA A 44 -0.61 0.47 5.96
C ALA A 44 -1.94 1.25 6.02
N LEU A 45 -3.00 0.71 5.42
CA LEU A 45 -4.27 1.39 5.18
C LEU A 45 -5.43 0.59 5.76
N PHE A 46 -6.22 1.19 6.65
CA PHE A 46 -7.50 0.64 7.08
C PHE A 46 -8.59 1.08 6.11
N VAL A 47 -8.99 0.19 5.21
CA VAL A 47 -10.08 0.41 4.26
C VAL A 47 -11.39 0.08 4.93
N HIS A 48 -12.34 1.02 4.94
CA HIS A 48 -13.63 0.84 5.63
C HIS A 48 -14.86 1.34 4.85
N ARG A 49 -14.70 2.33 3.97
CA ARG A 49 -15.80 2.97 3.21
C ARG A 49 -15.43 3.18 1.74
N VAL A 50 -14.81 2.17 1.16
CA VAL A 50 -14.52 2.12 -0.28
C VAL A 50 -15.46 1.12 -0.92
N VAL A 51 -16.34 1.61 -1.79
CA VAL A 51 -17.31 0.79 -2.52
C VAL A 51 -16.54 -0.10 -3.49
N GLY A 52 -16.91 -1.38 -3.54
CA GLY A 52 -16.20 -2.37 -4.36
C GLY A 52 -14.91 -2.93 -3.75
N LEU A 53 -14.55 -2.55 -2.52
CA LEU A 53 -13.43 -3.14 -1.78
C LEU A 53 -13.89 -3.68 -0.41
N PRO A 54 -13.53 -4.93 -0.05
CA PRO A 54 -13.77 -5.44 1.29
C PRO A 54 -13.11 -4.56 2.37
N PRO A 55 -13.80 -4.28 3.49
CA PRO A 55 -13.17 -3.58 4.60
C PRO A 55 -12.06 -4.44 5.22
N GLY A 56 -10.96 -3.82 5.62
CA GLY A 56 -9.79 -4.54 6.10
C GLY A 56 -8.51 -3.71 6.16
N LEU A 57 -7.40 -4.41 6.39
CA LEU A 57 -6.05 -3.88 6.35
C LEU A 57 -5.41 -4.18 5.00
N TYR A 58 -4.87 -3.14 4.38
CA TYR A 58 -4.15 -3.19 3.12
C TYR A 58 -2.76 -2.57 3.29
N LEU A 59 -1.82 -2.95 2.44
CA LEU A 59 -0.46 -2.40 2.44
C LEU A 59 -0.08 -1.95 1.03
N LEU A 60 0.30 -0.68 0.91
CA LEU A 60 0.91 -0.11 -0.28
C LEU A 60 2.44 -0.23 -0.16
N VAL A 61 3.01 -1.18 -0.88
CA VAL A 61 4.46 -1.45 -0.90
C VAL A 61 5.12 -0.50 -1.89
N ARG A 62 5.51 0.67 -1.40
CA ARG A 62 6.05 1.76 -2.24
C ARG A 62 7.45 1.50 -2.82
N ASN A 63 8.17 0.49 -2.33
CA ASN A 63 9.41 -0.02 -2.91
C ASN A 63 9.32 -1.54 -3.06
N GLU A 64 9.24 -2.03 -4.30
CA GLU A 64 9.07 -3.45 -4.60
C GLU A 64 10.29 -4.29 -4.25
N ASP A 65 11.49 -3.68 -4.22
CA ASP A 65 12.73 -4.37 -3.82
C ASP A 65 12.64 -4.88 -2.37
N HIS A 66 11.76 -4.31 -1.54
CA HIS A 66 11.57 -4.71 -0.14
C HIS A 66 10.46 -5.75 0.04
N PHE A 67 9.70 -6.08 -1.01
CA PHE A 67 8.47 -6.87 -0.89
C PHE A 67 8.69 -8.22 -0.20
N ASP A 68 9.68 -9.00 -0.63
CA ASP A 68 9.92 -10.34 -0.10
C ASP A 68 10.40 -10.33 1.35
N GLU A 69 11.27 -9.39 1.71
CA GLU A 69 11.77 -9.25 3.09
C GLU A 69 10.66 -8.76 4.01
N LEU A 70 9.90 -7.76 3.57
CA LEU A 70 8.76 -7.21 4.30
C LEU A 70 7.69 -8.29 4.54
N LYS A 71 7.34 -9.06 3.50
CA LYS A 71 6.37 -10.14 3.60
C LYS A 71 6.79 -11.22 4.60
N LYS A 72 8.09 -11.54 4.68
CA LYS A 72 8.64 -12.51 5.64
C LYS A 72 8.67 -11.99 7.07
N ALA A 73 8.89 -10.69 7.25
CA ALA A 73 8.97 -10.07 8.57
C ALA A 73 7.60 -9.85 9.22
N MET A 74 6.54 -9.73 8.42
CA MET A 74 5.17 -9.49 8.88
C MET A 74 4.45 -10.77 9.30
N ASN A 75 3.28 -10.62 9.93
CA ASN A 75 2.46 -11.73 10.40
C ASN A 75 2.23 -12.78 9.27
N PRO A 76 2.60 -14.05 9.48
CA PRO A 76 2.46 -15.11 8.46
C PRO A 76 1.00 -15.41 8.08
N ASP A 77 0.03 -15.02 8.89
CA ASP A 77 -1.40 -15.19 8.61
C ASP A 77 -1.95 -14.14 7.60
N PHE A 78 -1.15 -13.13 7.23
CA PHE A 78 -1.57 -12.17 6.21
C PHE A 78 -1.65 -12.81 4.82
N VAL A 79 -2.70 -12.44 4.07
CA VAL A 79 -2.99 -13.10 2.78
C VAL A 79 -2.14 -12.59 1.62
N TRP A 80 -1.68 -11.34 1.68
CA TRP A 80 -0.84 -10.72 0.64
C TRP A 80 -1.40 -10.83 -0.78
N THR A 81 -2.71 -10.59 -0.94
CA THR A 81 -3.43 -10.77 -2.20
C THR A 81 -3.64 -9.43 -2.90
N LYS A 82 -3.41 -9.35 -4.20
CA LYS A 82 -3.75 -8.15 -4.99
C LYS A 82 -5.28 -7.99 -5.06
N PRO A 83 -5.84 -6.85 -4.64
CA PRO A 83 -7.29 -6.71 -4.61
C PRO A 83 -7.90 -6.68 -6.00
N GLU A 84 -9.18 -7.04 -6.09
CA GLU A 84 -9.90 -7.12 -7.36
C GLU A 84 -9.95 -5.76 -8.08
N GLY A 85 -9.57 -5.75 -9.36
CA GLY A 85 -9.55 -4.53 -10.17
C GLY A 85 -8.39 -3.58 -9.84
N CYS A 86 -7.47 -3.97 -8.97
CA CYS A 86 -6.26 -3.20 -8.70
C CYS A 86 -5.35 -3.18 -9.94
N PRO A 87 -4.90 -2.00 -10.40
CA PRO A 87 -3.95 -1.88 -11.50
C PRO A 87 -2.66 -2.69 -11.24
N ASP A 88 -2.10 -3.30 -12.29
CA ASP A 88 -0.89 -4.14 -12.18
C ASP A 88 0.32 -3.37 -11.65
N ASP A 89 0.41 -2.07 -11.97
CA ASP A 89 1.41 -1.12 -11.52
C ASP A 89 1.08 -0.45 -10.18
N LEU A 90 0.00 -0.85 -9.49
CA LEU A 90 -0.25 -0.40 -8.12
C LEU A 90 0.15 -1.53 -7.14
N PRO A 91 1.23 -1.38 -6.35
CA PRO A 91 1.74 -2.41 -5.45
C PRO A 91 0.94 -2.43 -4.14
N LEU A 92 -0.37 -2.65 -4.25
CA LEU A 92 -1.32 -2.70 -3.15
C LEU A 92 -1.73 -4.15 -2.88
N TYR A 93 -1.68 -4.54 -1.61
CA TYR A 93 -2.00 -5.90 -1.17
C TYR A 93 -3.01 -5.86 -0.03
N GLU A 94 -4.06 -6.67 -0.12
CA GLU A 94 -4.95 -7.02 0.98
C GLU A 94 -4.17 -7.92 1.96
N LEU A 95 -4.12 -7.54 3.24
CA LEU A 95 -3.46 -8.32 4.28
C LEU A 95 -4.46 -9.08 5.14
N LEU A 96 -5.56 -8.43 5.50
CA LEU A 96 -6.58 -8.98 6.39
C LEU A 96 -7.94 -8.35 6.10
N ARG A 97 -8.98 -9.16 5.90
CA ARG A 97 -10.36 -8.68 5.92
C ARG A 97 -10.83 -8.50 7.35
N SER A 98 -11.45 -7.37 7.65
CA SER A 98 -12.03 -7.12 8.96
C SER A 98 -13.17 -6.12 8.83
N ASP A 99 -14.29 -6.37 9.52
CA ASP A 99 -15.36 -5.38 9.64
C ASP A 99 -14.89 -4.26 10.57
N CYS A 100 -14.07 -3.35 10.03
CA CYS A 100 -13.28 -2.35 10.75
C CYS A 100 -14.12 -1.24 11.43
N ARG A 101 -15.41 -1.45 11.68
CA ARG A 101 -16.19 -0.55 12.54
C ARG A 101 -15.70 -0.54 14.00
N ARG A 102 -14.93 -1.55 14.43
CA ARG A 102 -14.39 -1.67 15.81
C ARG A 102 -12.90 -1.35 15.97
N LEU A 103 -12.09 -1.40 14.91
CA LEU A 103 -10.62 -1.30 15.02
C LEU A 103 -10.05 0.11 14.97
N ALA A 104 -10.78 1.10 14.42
CA ALA A 104 -10.34 2.50 14.43
C ALA A 104 -10.31 3.15 15.84
N LYS A 105 -10.58 2.37 16.91
CA LYS A 105 -10.61 2.82 18.31
C LYS A 105 -9.53 2.19 19.21
N SER A 106 -8.67 1.32 18.70
CA SER A 106 -7.64 0.71 19.54
C SER A 106 -6.29 0.72 18.83
N SER A 107 -5.36 1.39 19.49
CA SER A 107 -3.98 1.66 19.11
C SER A 107 -3.28 0.48 18.44
N PHE A 108 -2.52 0.80 17.40
CA PHE A 108 -1.53 -0.06 16.74
C PHE A 108 -0.69 -0.81 17.77
N HIS A 109 -0.96 -2.11 17.96
CA HIS A 109 0.00 -3.02 18.57
C HIS A 109 0.66 -3.78 17.42
N ALA A 110 1.88 -3.36 17.09
CA ALA A 110 2.86 -4.02 16.24
C ALA A 110 2.33 -4.63 14.93
N ILE A 111 2.50 -3.83 13.86
CA ILE A 111 2.93 -4.36 12.56
C ILE A 111 4.36 -4.87 12.74
#